data_AF-A0A7U3VRR8-F1
#
_entry.id   AF-A0A7U3VRR8-F1
#
_cell.length_a   1.000
_cell.length_b   1.000
_cell.length_c   1.000
_cell.angle_alpha   90.00
_cell.angle_beta   90.00
_cell.angle_gamma   90.00
#
_symmetry.space_group_name_H-M   'P 1'
#
loop_
_entity.id
_entity.type
_entity.pdbx_description
1 polymer ?
#
loop_
_entity_poly.entity_id
_entity_poly.type
_entity_poly.pdbx_seq_one_letter_code
_entity_poly.pdbx_strand_id
1 'polypeptide(L)'
;MSETYDGTTAIRAVIAQLATIPDLTDRARATGAVLDAMPDLHAELRAVRGDAVATLRQTQSLDEVASALGISKARVSQVAKGISKNK
;
A
#
# COMPACT_ATOMS: atom_id res chain seq x y z
N MET A 1 0.59 -21.94 -7.73
CA MET A 1 1.00 -21.26 -6.49
C MET A 1 1.29 -19.82 -6.85
N SER A 2 0.44 -18.86 -6.47
CA SER A 2 0.79 -17.45 -6.65
C SER A 2 1.79 -17.08 -5.56
N GLU A 3 3.02 -16.75 -5.93
CA GLU A 3 3.96 -16.08 -5.03
C GLU A 3 3.39 -14.70 -4.72
N THR A 4 2.77 -14.57 -3.56
CA THR A 4 2.42 -13.25 -3.04
C THR A 4 3.74 -12.56 -2.68
N TYR A 5 4.11 -11.54 -3.44
CA TYR A 5 5.22 -10.67 -3.08
C TYR A 5 4.93 -10.02 -1.72
N ASP A 6 5.77 -10.32 -0.72
CA ASP A 6 5.67 -9.66 0.58
C ASP A 6 6.41 -8.32 0.57
N GLY A 7 5.72 -7.30 0.05
CA GLY A 7 6.23 -5.93 0.04
C GLY A 7 6.51 -5.38 1.44
N THR A 8 5.91 -5.92 2.50
CA THR A 8 6.18 -5.47 3.86
C THR A 8 7.57 -5.91 4.34
N THR A 9 8.00 -7.11 3.95
CA THR A 9 9.38 -7.57 4.17
C THR A 9 10.38 -6.69 3.44
N ALA A 10 10.10 -6.27 2.20
CA ALA A 10 10.96 -5.35 1.47
C ALA A 10 11.07 -3.97 2.15
N ILE A 11 9.94 -3.39 2.59
CA ILE A 11 9.96 -2.11 3.34
C ILE A 11 10.76 -2.25 4.65
N ARG A 12 10.61 -3.36 5.38
CA ARG A 12 11.41 -3.62 6.59
C ARG A 12 12.90 -3.73 6.29
N ALA A 13 13.28 -4.35 5.17
CA ALA A 13 14.67 -4.41 4.75
C ALA A 13 15.24 -3.02 4.43
N VAL A 14 14.48 -2.14 3.78
CA VAL A 14 14.88 -0.74 3.54
C VAL A 14 15.07 0.01 4.86
N ILE A 15 14.15 -0.13 5.82
CA ILE A 15 14.30 0.49 7.16
C ILE A 15 15.57 -0.03 7.85
N ALA A 16 15.84 -1.33 7.79
CA ALA A 16 17.04 -1.92 8.36
C ALA A 16 18.30 -1.36 7.70
N GLN A 17 18.32 -1.22 6.37
CA GLN A 17 19.45 -0.63 5.64
C GLN A 17 19.71 0.83 6.05
N LEU A 18 18.66 1.66 6.17
CA LEU A 18 18.80 3.04 6.65
C LEU A 18 19.43 3.09 8.04
N ALA A 19 19.05 2.18 8.93
CA ALA A 19 19.61 2.10 10.29
C ALA A 19 21.10 1.73 10.32
N THR A 20 21.65 1.13 9.26
CA THR A 20 23.07 0.79 9.17
C THR A 20 23.98 1.95 8.75
N ILE A 21 23.42 3.08 8.31
CA ILE A 21 24.22 4.26 7.88
C ILE A 21 25.05 4.75 9.08
N PRO A 22 26.40 4.74 9.03
CA PRO A 22 27.23 5.05 10.21
C PRO A 22 27.13 6.50 10.65
N ASP A 23 27.14 7.44 9.69
CA ASP A 23 27.02 8.86 9.98
C ASP A 23 25.58 9.22 10.39
N LEU A 24 25.44 9.89 11.54
CA LEU A 24 24.13 10.20 12.10
C LEU A 24 23.38 11.27 11.30
N THR A 25 24.11 12.22 10.71
CA THR A 25 23.52 13.27 9.86
C THR A 25 23.00 12.69 8.56
N ASP A 26 23.78 11.82 7.91
CA ASP A 26 23.35 11.13 6.68
C ASP A 26 22.22 10.15 6.95
N ARG A 27 22.23 9.43 8.07
CA ARG A 27 21.12 8.58 8.50
C ARG A 27 19.82 9.37 8.65
N ALA A 28 19.88 10.51 9.35
CA ALA A 28 18.72 11.38 9.57
C ALA A 28 18.22 11.95 8.24
N ARG A 29 19.11 12.43 7.36
CA ARG A 29 18.75 12.96 6.04
C ARG A 29 18.08 11.90 5.16
N ALA A 30 18.67 10.71 5.07
CA ALA A 30 18.13 9.62 4.25
C ALA A 30 16.77 9.14 4.77
N THR A 31 16.61 9.02 6.10
CA THR A 31 15.33 8.65 6.70
C THR A 31 14.28 9.75 6.48
N GLY A 32 14.65 11.01 6.62
CA GLY A 32 13.78 12.16 6.36
C GLY A 32 13.23 12.16 4.94
N ALA A 33 14.08 11.94 3.93
CA ALA A 33 13.65 11.87 2.54
C ALA A 33 12.60 10.77 2.28
N VAL A 34 12.72 9.62 2.97
CA VAL A 34 11.74 8.54 2.88
C VAL A 34 10.42 8.93 3.57
N LEU A 35 10.48 9.60 4.72
CA LEU A 35 9.29 10.08 5.43
C LEU A 35 8.54 11.13 4.60
N ASP A 36 9.27 12.05 3.96
CA ASP A 36 8.69 13.09 3.10
C ASP A 36 7.99 12.48 1.88
N ALA A 37 8.48 11.35 1.36
CA ALA A 37 7.87 10.63 0.25
C ALA A 37 6.68 9.73 0.65
N MET A 38 6.40 9.53 1.95
CA MET A 38 5.34 8.63 2.41
C MET A 38 3.93 8.99 1.90
N PRO A 39 3.52 10.27 1.83
CA PRO A 39 2.21 10.63 1.30
C PRO A 39 2.02 10.16 -0.15
N ASP A 40 3.03 10.34 -0.98
CA ASP A 40 3.01 9.98 -2.41
C ASP A 40 3.06 8.46 -2.59
N LEU A 41 3.99 7.78 -1.90
CA LEU A 41 4.07 6.31 -1.91
C LEU A 41 2.77 5.66 -1.42
N HIS A 42 2.11 6.26 -0.43
CA HIS A 42 0.81 5.79 0.03
C HIS A 42 -0.30 6.03 -1.00
N ALA A 43 -0.26 7.14 -1.75
CA ALA A 43 -1.19 7.40 -2.84
C ALA A 43 -0.99 6.39 -3.98
N GLU A 44 0.24 6.08 -4.35
CA GLU A 44 0.59 5.06 -5.36
C GLU A 44 0.08 3.67 -4.96
N LEU A 45 0.35 3.23 -3.73
CA LEU A 45 -0.16 1.94 -3.22
C LEU A 45 -1.69 1.88 -3.23
N ARG A 46 -2.36 3.01 -2.94
CA ARG A 46 -3.82 3.12 -3.01
C ARG A 46 -4.34 3.03 -4.43
N ALA A 47 -3.66 3.65 -5.40
CA ALA A 47 -4.01 3.57 -6.81
C ALA A 47 -3.91 2.13 -7.30
N VAL A 48 -2.77 1.46 -7.07
CA VAL A 48 -2.56 0.05 -7.43
C VAL A 48 -3.66 -0.84 -6.85
N ARG A 49 -4.00 -0.67 -5.57
CA ARG A 49 -5.09 -1.43 -4.95
C ARG A 49 -6.46 -1.07 -5.54
N GLY A 50 -6.71 0.22 -5.78
CA GLY A 50 -7.94 0.73 -6.39
C GLY A 50 -8.20 0.10 -7.75
N ASP A 51 -7.20 0.10 -8.62
CA ASP A 51 -7.26 -0.45 -9.98
C ASP A 51 -7.51 -1.95 -9.98
N ALA A 52 -6.83 -2.70 -9.10
CA ALA A 52 -7.07 -4.13 -8.94
C ALA A 52 -8.51 -4.42 -8.52
N VAL A 53 -9.03 -3.70 -7.52
CA VAL A 53 -10.42 -3.86 -7.05
C VAL A 53 -11.44 -3.42 -8.10
N ALA A 54 -11.19 -2.31 -8.80
CA ALA A 54 -12.06 -1.84 -9.88
C ALA A 54 -12.12 -2.86 -11.03
N THR A 55 -11.00 -3.49 -11.37
CA THR A 55 -10.92 -4.56 -12.38
C THR A 55 -11.71 -5.79 -11.96
N LEU A 56 -11.52 -6.28 -10.73
CA LEU A 56 -12.32 -7.40 -10.20
C LEU A 56 -13.83 -7.11 -10.26
N ARG A 57 -14.21 -5.85 -9.98
CA ARG A 57 -15.62 -5.41 -9.99
C ARG A 57 -16.26 -5.35 -11.37
N GLN A 58 -15.49 -5.50 -12.45
CA GLN A 58 -16.04 -5.63 -13.80
C GLN A 58 -16.69 -6.99 -14.03
N THR A 59 -16.25 -8.04 -13.33
CA THR A 59 -16.70 -9.42 -13.54
C THR A 59 -17.30 -10.07 -12.29
N GLN A 60 -17.04 -9.53 -11.09
CA GLN A 60 -17.49 -10.08 -9.81
C GLN A 60 -18.34 -9.06 -9.05
N SER A 61 -19.34 -9.52 -8.30
CA SER A 61 -20.17 -8.75 -7.37
C SER A 61 -19.36 -8.17 -6.18
N LEU A 62 -19.93 -7.21 -5.45
CA LEU A 62 -19.29 -6.65 -4.25
C LEU A 62 -19.02 -7.72 -3.19
N ASP A 63 -19.88 -8.74 -3.12
CA ASP A 63 -19.85 -9.81 -2.12
C ASP A 63 -18.72 -10.79 -2.41
N GLU A 64 -18.57 -11.17 -3.67
CA GLU A 64 -17.50 -12.06 -4.13
C GLU A 64 -16.14 -11.41 -3.92
N VAL A 65 -15.99 -10.13 -4.30
CA VAL A 65 -14.75 -9.38 -4.08
C VAL A 65 -14.46 -9.19 -2.59
N ALA A 66 -15.48 -8.89 -1.78
CA ALA A 66 -15.34 -8.76 -0.33
C ALA A 66 -14.86 -10.07 0.32
N SER A 67 -15.45 -11.19 -0.07
CA SER A 67 -15.06 -12.52 0.40
C SER A 67 -13.63 -12.88 -0.02
N ALA A 68 -13.28 -12.65 -1.28
CA ALA A 68 -11.94 -12.95 -1.81
C ALA A 68 -10.83 -12.13 -1.14
N LEU A 69 -11.10 -10.87 -0.82
CA LEU A 69 -10.13 -9.94 -0.23
C LEU A 69 -10.15 -9.92 1.31
N GLY A 70 -11.11 -10.61 1.95
CA GLY A 70 -11.25 -10.59 3.41
C GLY A 70 -11.62 -9.22 3.99
N ILE A 71 -12.35 -8.38 3.24
CA ILE A 71 -12.78 -7.03 3.67
C ILE A 71 -14.29 -6.86 3.52
N SER A 72 -14.87 -5.82 4.14
CA SER A 72 -16.31 -5.56 4.02
C SER A 72 -16.71 -5.07 2.61
N LYS A 73 -17.96 -5.35 2.21
CA LYS A 73 -18.56 -4.83 0.96
C LYS A 73 -18.46 -3.29 0.85
N ALA A 74 -18.70 -2.61 1.97
CA ALA A 74 -18.58 -1.16 2.07
C ALA A 74 -17.14 -0.71 1.77
N ARG A 75 -16.14 -1.47 2.25
CA ARG A 75 -14.74 -1.17 1.97
C ARG A 75 -14.38 -1.41 0.51
N VAL A 76 -14.86 -2.48 -0.11
CA VAL A 76 -14.72 -2.73 -1.56
C VAL A 76 -15.27 -1.55 -2.37
N SER A 77 -16.50 -1.11 -2.05
CA SER A 77 -17.15 0.02 -2.73
C SER A 77 -16.36 1.33 -2.60
N GLN A 78 -15.79 1.60 -1.42
CA GLN A 78 -14.92 2.78 -1.21
C GLN A 78 -13.63 2.69 -2.03
N VAL A 79 -12.96 1.53 -2.02
CA VAL A 79 -11.71 1.33 -2.75
C VAL A 79 -11.93 1.44 -4.27
N ALA A 80 -12.99 0.81 -4.80
CA ALA A 80 -13.33 0.88 -6.22
C ALA A 80 -13.64 2.30 -6.71
N LYS A 81 -14.13 3.18 -5.82
CA LYS A 81 -14.43 4.59 -6.13
C LYS A 81 -13.26 5.53 -5.84
N GLY A 82 -12.11 5.02 -5.41
CA GLY A 82 -10.98 5.85 -4.98
C GLY A 82 -11.26 6.70 -3.72
N ILE A 83 -12.31 6.39 -2.96
CA ILE A 83 -12.71 7.19 -1.79
C ILE A 83 -11.82 6.81 -0.60
N SER A 84 -10.87 7.69 -0.29
CA SER A 84 -10.15 7.71 0.98
C SER A 84 -10.93 8.54 1.99
N LYS A 85 -11.24 7.98 3.18
CA LYS A 85 -11.49 8.84 4.35
C LYS A 85 -10.16 9.46 4.75
N ASN A 86 -9.77 10.56 4.11
CA ASN A 86 -8.88 11.52 4.74
C ASN A 86 -9.79 12.53 5.44
N LYS A 87 -9.83 12.47 6.76
CA LYS A 87 -10.16 13.60 7.63
C LYS A 87 -8.85 14.10 8.21
#